data_AF-W4Q4M8-F1
#
_entry.id   AF-W4Q4M8-F1
#
_cell.length_a   1.000
_cell.length_b   1.000
_cell.length_c   1.000
_cell.angle_alpha   90.00
_cell.angle_beta   90.00
_cell.angle_gamma   90.00
#
_symmetry.space_group_name_H-M   'P 1'
#
loop_
_entity.id
_entity.type
_entity.pdbx_description
1 polymer ?
#
loop_
_entity_poly.entity_id
_entity_poly.type
_entity_poly.pdbx_seq_one_letter_code
_entity_poly.pdbx_strand_id
1 'polypeptide(L)'
;MKQQNSVSEIFTRCLKRDGYTCCDCGVQTKLEIHHIRPVSQGGTNTLSNLKTVCSDCHKNNYKDVHYPKDKSVLIPHEQRVKTRYGIDKTKNTQILITFPDEMVDEIETHWHENKLKNRNEAIRDLIEKGLKLNK
;
A
#
# COMPACT_ATOMS: atom_id res chain seq x y z
N MET A 1 -21.28 -28.19 10.41
CA MET A 1 -21.95 -27.43 9.32
C MET A 1 -21.51 -25.98 9.42
N LYS A 2 -20.70 -25.48 8.48
CA LYS A 2 -20.45 -24.05 8.31
C LYS A 2 -20.81 -23.72 6.87
N GLN A 3 -21.98 -23.13 6.64
CA GLN A 3 -22.34 -22.60 5.33
C GLN A 3 -21.34 -21.49 5.02
N GLN A 4 -20.42 -21.76 4.09
CA GLN A 4 -19.56 -20.74 3.50
C GLN A 4 -20.44 -19.97 2.52
N ASN A 5 -21.08 -18.91 3.01
CA ASN A 5 -21.83 -18.01 2.16
C ASN A 5 -20.85 -17.37 1.17
N SER A 6 -21.26 -17.29 -0.09
CA SER A 6 -20.43 -16.68 -1.13
C SER A 6 -20.11 -15.22 -0.78
N VAL A 7 -18.96 -14.69 -1.22
CA VAL A 7 -18.56 -13.29 -0.97
C VAL A 7 -19.66 -12.31 -1.42
N SER A 8 -20.31 -12.61 -2.55
CA SER A 8 -21.45 -11.85 -3.09
C SER A 8 -22.65 -11.80 -2.13
N GLU A 9 -22.95 -12.92 -1.47
CA GLU A 9 -24.06 -13.00 -0.51
C GLU A 9 -23.77 -12.18 0.75
N ILE A 10 -22.54 -12.23 1.25
CA ILE A 10 -22.12 -11.45 2.42
C ILE A 10 -22.18 -9.94 2.12
N PHE A 11 -21.75 -9.52 0.93
CA PHE A 11 -21.80 -8.11 0.54
C PHE A 11 -23.24 -7.63 0.39
N THR A 12 -24.11 -8.45 -0.20
CA THR A 12 -25.55 -8.18 -0.26
C THR A 12 -26.15 -8.05 1.13
N ARG A 13 -25.76 -8.92 2.08
CA ARG A 13 -26.21 -8.84 3.47
C ARG A 13 -25.71 -7.57 4.18
N CYS A 14 -24.50 -7.12 3.88
CA CYS A 14 -23.96 -5.86 4.42
C CYS A 14 -24.79 -4.66 3.93
N LEU A 15 -25.05 -4.58 2.62
CA LEU A 15 -25.91 -3.54 2.03
C LEU A 15 -27.31 -3.52 2.64
N LYS A 16 -27.92 -4.70 2.82
CA LYS A 16 -29.25 -4.83 3.44
C LYS A 16 -29.23 -4.41 4.92
N ARG A 17 -28.22 -4.82 5.69
CA ARG A 17 -28.05 -4.43 7.10
C ARG A 17 -27.96 -2.92 7.24
N ASP A 18 -27.21 -2.28 6.36
CA ASP A 18 -26.97 -0.83 6.38
C ASP A 18 -28.07 -0.05 5.66
N GLY A 19 -29.18 -0.71 5.28
CA GLY A 19 -30.33 -0.06 4.65
C GLY A 19 -30.00 0.61 3.32
N TYR A 20 -29.05 0.05 2.55
CA TYR A 20 -28.52 0.65 1.32
C TYR A 20 -28.16 2.13 1.51
N THR A 21 -27.52 2.44 2.65
CA THR A 21 -27.19 3.79 3.06
C THR A 21 -25.74 3.82 3.53
N CYS A 22 -24.99 4.84 3.11
CA CYS A 22 -23.62 5.06 3.57
C CYS A 22 -23.61 5.25 5.09
N CYS A 23 -22.89 4.39 5.82
CA CYS A 23 -22.79 4.46 7.28
C CYS A 23 -22.09 5.74 7.78
N ASP A 24 -21.30 6.40 6.92
CA ASP A 24 -20.51 7.56 7.32
C ASP A 24 -21.19 8.90 7.03
N CYS A 25 -22.07 8.97 6.01
CA CYS A 25 -22.68 10.24 5.60
C CYS A 25 -24.16 10.16 5.19
N GLY A 26 -24.78 8.98 5.19
CA GLY A 26 -26.21 8.83 4.95
C GLY A 26 -26.66 8.87 3.48
N VAL A 27 -25.76 9.06 2.51
CA VAL A 27 -26.15 9.02 1.09
C VAL A 27 -26.44 7.59 0.63
N GLN A 28 -27.35 7.43 -0.33
CA GLN A 28 -27.81 6.12 -0.82
C GLN A 28 -27.34 5.79 -2.25
N THR A 29 -26.40 6.58 -2.77
CA THR A 29 -25.89 6.43 -4.15
C THR A 29 -24.41 6.04 -4.15
N LYS A 30 -23.99 5.37 -5.23
CA LYS A 30 -22.59 4.94 -5.46
C LYS A 30 -22.00 4.21 -4.25
N LEU A 31 -22.71 3.20 -3.77
CA LEU A 31 -22.37 2.47 -2.56
C LEU A 31 -21.36 1.36 -2.85
N GLU A 32 -20.43 1.18 -1.92
CA GLU A 32 -19.33 0.23 -1.95
C GLU A 32 -19.21 -0.45 -0.57
N ILE A 33 -18.60 -1.64 -0.53
CA ILE A 33 -18.28 -2.34 0.71
C ILE A 33 -16.87 -1.99 1.14
N HIS A 34 -16.72 -1.51 2.37
CA HIS A 34 -15.44 -1.17 2.97
C HIS A 34 -15.12 -2.12 4.12
N HIS A 35 -13.88 -2.60 4.16
CA HIS A 35 -13.35 -3.34 5.31
C HIS A 35 -12.92 -2.38 6.42
N ILE A 36 -13.52 -2.48 7.61
CA ILE A 36 -13.18 -1.67 8.79
C ILE A 36 -11.71 -1.88 9.17
N ARG A 37 -11.26 -3.14 9.26
CA ARG A 37 -9.84 -3.51 9.27
C ARG A 37 -9.44 -3.91 7.84
N PRO A 38 -8.45 -3.25 7.21
CA PRO A 38 -8.01 -3.59 5.86
C PRO A 38 -7.55 -5.05 5.72
N VAL A 39 -7.79 -5.66 4.55
CA VAL A 39 -7.34 -7.03 4.24
C VAL A 39 -5.81 -7.16 4.37
N SER A 40 -5.06 -6.14 3.94
CA SER A 40 -3.59 -6.10 4.08
C SER A 40 -3.10 -6.15 5.53
N GLN A 41 -3.97 -5.80 6.49
CA GLN A 41 -3.69 -5.87 7.92
C GLN A 41 -4.39 -7.08 8.58
N GLY A 42 -4.87 -8.06 7.82
CA GLY A 42 -5.57 -9.25 8.34
C GLY A 42 -7.08 -9.09 8.51
N GLY A 43 -7.69 -8.10 7.87
CA GLY A 43 -9.15 -7.94 7.80
C GLY A 43 -9.85 -9.12 7.13
N THR A 44 -10.98 -9.54 7.69
CA THR A 44 -11.78 -10.66 7.16
C THR A 44 -13.00 -10.16 6.39
N ASN A 45 -13.60 -11.02 5.55
CA ASN A 45 -14.88 -10.77 4.90
C ASN A 45 -16.08 -11.09 5.82
N THR A 46 -15.93 -10.92 7.14
CA THR A 46 -17.04 -11.10 8.08
C THR A 46 -17.94 -9.87 8.07
N LEU A 47 -19.25 -10.05 8.23
CA LEU A 47 -20.20 -8.93 8.31
C LEU A 47 -19.78 -7.87 9.34
N SER A 48 -19.22 -8.28 10.48
CA SER A 48 -18.70 -7.38 11.52
C SER A 48 -17.51 -6.53 11.10
N ASN A 49 -16.76 -6.95 10.08
CA ASN A 49 -15.62 -6.20 9.53
C ASN A 49 -15.98 -5.44 8.25
N LEU A 50 -17.24 -5.46 7.81
CA LEU A 50 -17.70 -4.77 6.61
C LEU A 50 -18.67 -3.65 6.96
N LYS A 51 -18.59 -2.53 6.25
CA LYS A 51 -19.57 -1.44 6.27
C LYS A 51 -19.89 -0.96 4.86
N THR A 52 -21.13 -0.54 4.62
CA THR A 52 -21.54 0.13 3.39
C THR A 52 -21.17 1.61 3.45
N VAL A 53 -20.44 2.08 2.45
CA VAL A 53 -20.04 3.49 2.31
C VAL A 53 -20.23 3.97 0.88
N CYS A 54 -20.46 5.26 0.65
CA CYS A 54 -20.42 5.79 -0.71
C CYS A 54 -18.98 5.91 -1.22
N SER A 55 -18.76 5.97 -2.54
CA SER A 55 -17.41 6.09 -3.13
C SER A 55 -16.60 7.26 -2.55
N ASP A 56 -17.25 8.37 -2.17
CA ASP A 56 -16.56 9.53 -1.58
C ASP A 56 -16.09 9.27 -0.16
N CYS A 57 -16.96 8.68 0.67
CA CYS A 57 -16.58 8.20 2.01
C CYS A 57 -15.55 7.08 1.89
N HIS A 58 -15.67 6.16 0.94
CA HIS A 58 -14.72 5.09 0.73
C HIS A 58 -13.30 5.63 0.48
N LYS A 59 -13.16 6.60 -0.43
CA LYS A 59 -11.89 7.33 -0.66
C LYS A 59 -11.40 8.07 0.57
N ASN A 60 -12.31 8.60 1.39
CA ASN A 60 -11.96 9.33 2.61
C ASN A 60 -11.56 8.40 3.77
N ASN A 61 -12.05 7.16 3.85
CA ASN A 61 -11.65 6.19 4.87
C ASN A 61 -10.22 5.65 4.65
N TYR A 62 -9.59 5.93 3.50
CA TYR A 62 -8.15 5.76 3.33
C TYR A 62 -7.31 6.78 4.14
N LYS A 63 -7.92 7.68 4.92
CA LYS A 63 -7.24 8.75 5.65
C LYS A 63 -6.62 8.35 7.00
N ASP A 64 -6.72 7.08 7.41
CA ASP A 64 -5.92 6.54 8.52
C ASP A 64 -4.54 6.02 8.07
N VAL A 65 -4.09 6.42 6.87
CA VAL A 65 -2.68 6.69 6.64
C VAL A 65 -2.47 8.20 6.85
N HIS A 66 -2.00 8.56 8.03
CA HIS A 66 -1.76 9.92 8.50
C HIS A 66 -1.12 10.84 7.44
N TYR A 67 -1.84 11.86 6.94
CA TYR A 67 -1.25 13.03 6.30
C TYR A 67 -1.93 14.30 6.84
N PRO A 68 -1.22 15.21 7.53
CA PRO A 68 -1.82 16.33 8.24
C PRO A 68 -2.31 17.44 7.29
N LYS A 69 -3.38 18.14 7.69
CA LYS A 69 -4.14 19.13 6.89
C LYS A 69 -3.81 20.60 7.18
N ASP A 70 -2.84 20.89 8.04
CA ASP A 70 -2.41 22.26 8.30
C ASP A 70 -1.44 22.74 7.20
N LYS A 71 -1.80 23.82 6.49
CA LYS A 71 -1.01 24.38 5.38
C LYS A 71 0.18 25.24 5.84
N SER A 72 0.22 25.61 7.12
CA SER A 72 1.39 26.27 7.73
C SER A 72 2.51 25.28 8.06
N VAL A 73 2.17 23.99 8.13
CA VAL A 73 3.12 22.89 8.24
C VAL A 73 3.61 22.54 6.84
N LEU A 74 4.68 23.23 6.41
CA LEU A 74 5.45 22.83 5.23
C LEU A 74 6.13 21.50 5.54
N ILE A 75 5.45 20.40 5.23
CA ILE A 75 6.06 19.08 5.24
C ILE A 75 7.18 19.11 4.19
N PRO A 76 8.45 18.87 4.58
CA PRO A 76 9.56 18.82 3.64
C PRO A 76 9.21 17.87 2.49
N HIS A 77 9.54 18.25 1.25
CA HIS A 77 9.24 17.46 0.03
C HIS A 77 9.64 15.97 0.15
N GLU A 78 10.58 15.70 1.06
CA GLU A 78 11.21 14.44 1.44
C GLU A 78 10.28 13.46 2.17
N GLN A 79 9.22 13.93 2.82
CA GLN A 79 8.30 13.12 3.65
C GLN A 79 6.96 12.79 2.97
N ARG A 80 6.82 13.09 1.67
CA ARG A 80 5.71 12.60 0.84
C ARG A 80 5.97 11.13 0.47
N VAL A 81 5.14 10.20 0.97
CA VAL A 81 5.19 8.79 0.58
C VAL A 81 4.96 8.71 -0.94
N LYS A 82 5.98 8.29 -1.70
CA LYS A 82 5.91 8.13 -3.17
C LYS A 82 4.92 7.03 -3.53
N THR A 83 3.65 7.36 -3.72
CA THR A 83 2.79 6.49 -4.53
C THR A 83 3.19 6.68 -6.00
N ARG A 84 3.98 5.72 -6.50
CA ARG A 84 4.53 5.57 -7.87
C ARG A 84 5.81 6.40 -8.18
N TYR A 85 6.94 5.71 -8.10
CA TYR A 85 8.25 5.97 -8.72
C TYR A 85 8.31 7.12 -9.75
N GLY A 86 8.63 8.33 -9.29
CA GLY A 86 9.27 9.35 -10.13
C GLY A 86 10.75 9.02 -10.30
N ILE A 87 11.08 8.22 -11.31
CA ILE A 87 12.44 8.06 -11.84
C ILE A 87 12.60 9.12 -12.94
N ASP A 88 13.68 9.91 -12.91
CA ASP A 88 14.01 10.80 -14.03
C ASP A 88 14.36 9.94 -15.25
N LYS A 89 13.39 9.77 -16.15
CA LYS A 89 13.50 8.94 -17.36
C LYS A 89 14.53 9.47 -18.36
N THR A 90 14.98 10.72 -18.22
CA THR A 90 16.02 11.29 -19.08
C THR A 90 17.43 10.87 -18.63
N LYS A 91 17.57 10.46 -17.36
CA LYS A 91 18.86 10.10 -16.76
C LYS A 91 18.95 8.65 -16.30
N ASN A 92 17.81 7.96 -16.18
CA ASN A 92 17.75 6.65 -15.57
C ASN A 92 16.81 5.74 -16.34
N THR A 93 17.27 4.52 -16.62
CA THR A 93 16.48 3.45 -17.21
C THR A 93 16.04 2.49 -16.11
N GLN A 94 14.75 2.15 -16.07
CA GLN A 94 14.24 1.14 -15.15
C GLN A 94 14.43 -0.25 -15.76
N ILE A 95 15.06 -1.15 -15.01
CA ILE A 95 15.26 -2.54 -15.39
C ILE A 95 14.60 -3.42 -14.33
N LEU A 96 13.79 -4.39 -14.76
CA LEU A 96 13.28 -5.43 -13.88
C LEU A 96 14.27 -6.59 -13.88
N ILE A 97 14.77 -6.94 -12.71
CA ILE A 97 15.74 -8.03 -12.50
C ILE A 97 15.23 -8.95 -11.39
N THR A 98 15.50 -10.24 -11.55
CA THR A 98 15.20 -11.28 -10.56
C THR A 98 16.52 -11.79 -10.00
N PHE A 99 16.61 -11.93 -8.69
CA PHE A 99 17.78 -12.44 -7.99
C PHE A 99 17.44 -13.77 -7.33
N PRO A 100 18.38 -14.75 -7.28
CA PRO A 100 18.28 -15.87 -6.36
C PRO A 100 18.26 -15.39 -4.91
N ASP A 101 17.56 -16.12 -4.03
CA ASP A 101 17.40 -15.72 -2.62
C ASP A 101 18.76 -15.58 -1.90
N GLU A 102 19.72 -16.46 -2.17
CA GLU A 102 21.07 -16.39 -1.61
C GLU A 102 21.76 -15.04 -1.92
N MET A 103 21.56 -14.50 -3.13
CA MET A 103 22.12 -13.20 -3.52
C MET A 103 21.39 -12.04 -2.84
N VAL A 104 20.09 -12.21 -2.55
CA VAL A 104 19.34 -11.22 -1.76
C VAL A 104 19.89 -11.15 -0.35
N ASP A 105 20.21 -12.27 0.28
CA ASP A 105 20.80 -12.32 1.61
C ASP A 105 22.18 -11.64 1.66
N GLU A 106 23.01 -11.83 0.63
CA GLU A 106 24.27 -11.09 0.47
C GLU A 106 24.06 -9.58 0.35
N ILE A 107 23.06 -9.14 -0.43
CA ILE A 107 22.70 -7.73 -0.58
C ILE A 107 22.25 -7.13 0.76
N GLU A 108 21.45 -7.85 1.55
CA GLU A 108 21.00 -7.40 2.87
C GLU A 108 22.17 -7.29 3.85
N THR A 109 23.04 -8.29 3.87
CA THR A 109 24.25 -8.28 4.71
C THR A 109 25.11 -7.06 4.37
N HIS A 110 25.39 -6.85 3.09
CA HIS A 110 26.16 -5.70 2.62
C HIS A 110 25.51 -4.37 3.01
N TRP A 111 24.18 -4.24 2.89
CA TRP A 111 23.45 -3.05 3.31
C TRP A 111 23.68 -2.74 4.79
N HIS A 112 23.46 -3.71 5.67
CA HIS A 112 23.53 -3.50 7.11
C HIS A 112 24.96 -3.24 7.60
N GLU A 113 25.94 -3.99 7.12
CA GLU A 113 27.35 -3.81 7.51
C GLU A 113 27.91 -2.46 7.09
N ASN A 114 27.57 -2.01 5.88
CA ASN A 114 28.04 -0.73 5.34
C ASN A 114 27.13 0.46 5.72
N LYS A 115 26.10 0.22 6.54
CA LYS A 115 25.15 1.24 7.03
C LYS A 115 24.56 2.10 5.90
N LEU A 116 24.24 1.47 4.78
CA LEU A 116 23.73 2.19 3.61
C LEU A 116 22.29 2.66 3.84
N LYS A 117 21.85 3.63 3.02
CA LYS A 117 20.56 4.29 3.21
C LYS A 117 19.36 3.36 2.97
N ASN A 118 19.47 2.45 2.01
CA ASN A 118 18.44 1.48 1.65
C ASN A 118 19.02 0.37 0.76
N ARG A 119 18.28 -0.73 0.58
CA ARG A 119 18.61 -1.85 -0.31
C ARG A 119 19.02 -1.42 -1.73
N ASN A 120 18.38 -0.39 -2.31
CA ASN A 120 18.74 0.06 -3.66
C ASN A 120 20.14 0.70 -3.70
N GLU A 121 20.57 1.39 -2.65
CA GLU A 121 21.95 1.89 -2.57
C GLU A 121 22.96 0.74 -2.41
N ALA A 122 22.61 -0.32 -1.67
CA ALA A 122 23.44 -1.51 -1.57
C ALA A 122 23.63 -2.17 -2.94
N ILE A 123 22.54 -2.35 -3.70
CA ILE A 123 22.60 -2.88 -5.07
C ILE A 123 23.46 -1.98 -5.96
N ARG A 124 23.32 -0.65 -5.90
CA ARG A 124 24.14 0.26 -6.71
C ARG A 124 25.62 0.20 -6.35
N ASP A 125 25.96 0.20 -5.07
CA ASP A 125 27.35 0.11 -4.60
C ASP A 125 28.02 -1.20 -5.02
N LEU A 126 27.31 -2.32 -4.89
CA LEU A 126 27.80 -3.63 -5.33
C LEU A 126 28.03 -3.67 -6.85
N ILE A 127 27.08 -3.15 -7.64
CA ILE A 127 27.22 -3.06 -9.10
C ILE A 127 28.41 -2.14 -9.46
N GLU A 128 28.55 -0.99 -8.82
CA GLU A 128 29.64 -0.06 -9.10
C GLU A 128 31.01 -0.67 -8.78
N LYS A 129 31.13 -1.37 -7.65
CA LYS A 129 32.35 -2.14 -7.29
C LYS A 129 32.65 -3.20 -8.34
N GLY A 130 31.65 -3.98 -8.75
CA GLY A 130 31.80 -5.00 -9.80
C GLY A 130 32.21 -4.41 -11.16
N LEU A 131 31.66 -3.26 -11.55
CA LEU A 131 32.02 -2.57 -12.80
C LEU A 131 33.43 -1.97 -12.75
N LYS A 132 33.91 -1.52 -11.59
CA LYS A 132 35.27 -0.99 -11.42
C LYS A 132 36.33 -2.08 -11.46
N LEU A 133 36.04 -3.27 -10.95
CA LEU A 133 36.96 -4.41 -11.00
C LEU A 133 37.20 -4.94 -12.43
N ASN A 134 36.31 -4.61 -13.37
CA ASN A 134 36.36 -5.05 -14.76
C ASN A 134 36.84 -3.95 -15.73
N LYS A 135 37.40 -2.85 -15.22
CA LYS A 135 38.06 -1.79 -16.00
C LYS A 135 39.55 -1.78 -15.70
#